data_AF-A0AA35LIU4-F1
#
_entry.id   AF-A0AA35LIU4-F1
#
_cell.length_a   1.000
_cell.length_b   1.000
_cell.length_c   1.000
_cell.angle_alpha   90.00
_cell.angle_beta   90.00
_cell.angle_gamma   90.00
#
_symmetry.space_group_name_H-M   'P 1'
#
loop_
_entity.id
_entity.type
_entity.pdbx_description
1 polymer ?
#
loop_
_entity_poly.entity_id
_entity_poly.type
_entity_poly.pdbx_seq_one_letter_code
_entity_poly.pdbx_strand_id
1 'polypeptide(L)'
;MLGRLRALLSSRNTNAAPAEEESEKQDPVMEKKQPNVDRLDVRALTTHNSLVLVSTTPESTSTIGGTIVSSFSTLESTIQSMPSIYSEMGTLSDLDIIVNMMETPNCEEQSILDNNEEKISFLRALSASCMAAQKSGKDTLDLPYTKNELVEALLMVMETLPVHSVPSFLLSCSMLTVYNLSKMKPPFDPEQLSGILRLALHGIFNMETDLENPHSQALYQSSADTMEIMLKGLLSEVPTTSHLLFILKHINFWIHSNDPQERYRSVLCSTTVLRHALLLPDFNKSTELPALGHHVAQFGICITDTMEDVSNQARLTISCLYELLLDQMGLSVSEAEELWCHSYEDQKMLAYVDSCRVGELFRNIFTEDQKRTFLETSLRAIYNPELRIREAGILLVFSHLGKANEIMADKAEDVAEKIYQQIYKLQILREVPEALQCFFPSRGEMMPESEKDAP
;
A
#
# COMPACT_ATOMS: atom_id res chain seq x y z
N MET A 1 -2.34 -33.62 11.61
CA MET A 1 -1.41 -32.58 11.15
C MET A 1 -1.45 -31.31 12.01
N LEU A 2 -2.62 -30.68 12.22
CA LEU A 2 -2.79 -29.45 13.03
C LEU A 2 -2.12 -29.49 14.43
N GLY A 3 -2.16 -30.64 15.11
CA GLY A 3 -1.53 -30.82 16.43
C GLY A 3 0.01 -30.95 16.43
N ARG A 4 0.64 -31.25 15.29
CA ARG A 4 2.12 -31.37 15.17
C ARG A 4 2.77 -30.11 14.57
N LEU A 5 2.07 -29.38 13.69
CA LEU A 5 2.52 -28.06 13.22
C LEU A 5 2.61 -27.03 14.37
N ARG A 6 1.64 -27.05 15.30
CA ARG A 6 1.66 -26.18 16.50
C ARG A 6 2.82 -26.51 17.46
N ALA A 7 3.32 -27.76 17.44
CA ALA A 7 4.47 -28.18 18.26
C ALA A 7 5.82 -27.71 17.67
N LEU A 8 5.97 -27.67 16.34
CA LEU A 8 7.18 -27.17 15.66
C LEU A 8 7.33 -25.64 15.76
N LEU A 9 6.22 -24.90 15.78
CA LEU A 9 6.24 -23.44 15.99
C LEU A 9 6.55 -23.08 17.46
N SER A 10 6.16 -23.93 18.41
CA SER A 10 6.48 -23.72 19.83
C SER A 10 7.95 -24.02 20.17
N SER A 11 8.63 -24.89 19.42
CA SER A 11 10.04 -25.22 19.65
C SER A 11 11.04 -24.22 19.04
N ARG A 12 10.60 -23.33 18.14
CA ARG A 12 11.46 -22.27 17.57
C ARG A 12 11.61 -21.03 18.47
N ASN A 13 10.70 -20.83 19.44
CA ASN A 13 10.70 -19.66 20.32
C ASN A 13 11.51 -19.83 21.63
N THR A 14 12.16 -20.97 21.87
CA THR A 14 12.91 -21.22 23.12
C THR A 14 14.43 -21.17 22.97
N ASN A 15 14.97 -20.90 21.77
CA ASN A 15 16.42 -20.80 21.55
C ASN A 15 16.81 -19.38 21.10
N ALA A 16 16.66 -18.41 21.99
CA ALA A 16 17.36 -17.14 21.90
C ALA A 16 17.86 -16.76 23.31
N ALA A 17 19.04 -17.27 23.65
CA ALA A 17 19.88 -16.73 24.73
C ALA A 17 21.14 -16.13 24.11
N PRO A 18 21.73 -15.09 24.74
CA PRO A 18 22.51 -14.08 24.06
C PRO A 18 23.98 -14.49 23.88
N ALA A 19 24.59 -14.09 22.78
CA ALA A 19 26.04 -14.14 22.62
C ALA A 19 26.63 -12.80 23.06
N GLU A 20 27.39 -12.82 24.16
CA GLU A 20 28.26 -11.74 24.61
C GLU A 20 29.61 -11.79 23.86
N GLU A 21 30.06 -10.58 23.52
CA GLU A 21 31.41 -10.02 23.31
C GLU A 21 32.61 -10.91 22.95
N GLU A 22 33.37 -10.46 21.94
CA GLU A 22 34.78 -10.15 22.20
C GLU A 22 35.34 -9.06 21.25
N SER A 23 36.00 -8.10 21.89
CA SER A 23 36.64 -6.92 21.30
C SER A 23 38.04 -7.23 20.79
N GLU A 24 38.43 -6.70 19.63
CA GLU A 24 39.84 -6.47 19.35
C GLU A 24 40.07 -5.14 18.62
N LYS A 25 40.82 -4.27 19.28
CA LYS A 25 41.31 -2.97 18.81
C LYS A 25 42.44 -3.18 17.81
N GLN A 26 42.42 -2.47 16.68
CA GLN A 26 43.64 -1.94 16.07
C GLN A 26 43.34 -0.85 15.03
N ASP A 27 43.91 0.32 15.27
CA ASP A 27 44.18 1.44 14.35
C ASP A 27 45.48 2.09 14.90
N PRO A 28 46.28 2.91 14.17
CA PRO A 28 46.00 3.53 12.86
C PRO A 28 47.21 3.56 11.88
N VAL A 29 47.02 3.85 10.58
CA VAL A 29 47.98 4.66 9.80
C VAL A 29 47.26 5.50 8.74
N MET A 30 47.54 6.80 8.78
CA MET A 30 47.16 7.83 7.82
C MET A 30 47.89 7.68 6.47
N GLU A 31 47.18 7.89 5.36
CA GLU A 31 47.80 8.53 4.19
C GLU A 31 46.83 9.47 3.47
N LYS A 32 47.20 10.76 3.49
CA LYS A 32 46.54 11.84 2.76
C LYS A 32 46.86 11.74 1.27
N LYS A 33 45.88 11.91 0.39
CA LYS A 33 46.08 12.53 -0.93
C LYS A 33 44.77 12.98 -1.58
N GLN A 34 44.69 14.29 -1.79
CA GLN A 34 43.88 14.99 -2.79
C GLN A 34 44.68 16.26 -3.15
N PRO A 35 44.42 16.97 -4.26
CA PRO A 35 43.49 16.69 -5.36
C PRO A 35 44.20 16.73 -6.74
N ASN A 36 43.51 16.36 -7.82
CA ASN A 36 43.84 16.96 -9.12
C ASN A 36 42.58 17.31 -9.91
N VAL A 37 42.57 18.56 -10.34
CA VAL A 37 41.58 19.24 -11.16
C VAL A 37 42.12 19.21 -12.58
N ASP A 38 41.35 18.76 -13.56
CA ASP A 38 41.09 19.58 -14.75
C ASP A 38 40.11 18.95 -15.75
N ARG A 39 39.17 19.83 -16.14
CA ARG A 39 38.62 20.06 -17.49
C ARG A 39 37.64 19.05 -18.12
N LEU A 40 36.38 19.52 -18.12
CA LEU A 40 35.56 19.83 -19.31
C LEU A 40 35.69 18.86 -20.49
N ASP A 41 34.65 18.07 -20.71
CA ASP A 41 34.13 17.93 -22.07
C ASP A 41 32.59 17.84 -22.08
N VAL A 42 32.02 18.72 -22.88
CA VAL A 42 30.60 18.88 -23.17
C VAL A 42 30.20 17.79 -24.15
N ARG A 43 29.23 16.95 -23.81
CA ARG A 43 28.46 16.20 -24.82
C ARG A 43 27.03 15.96 -24.37
N ALA A 44 26.13 16.54 -25.16
CA ALA A 44 24.70 16.46 -25.07
C ALA A 44 24.21 15.01 -25.06
N LEU A 45 23.35 14.67 -24.08
CA LEU A 45 22.46 13.52 -24.18
C LEU A 45 21.05 14.03 -24.47
N THR A 46 20.62 13.67 -25.67
CA THR A 46 19.30 13.81 -26.25
C THR A 46 18.25 13.10 -25.41
N THR A 47 17.27 13.87 -24.95
CA THR A 47 15.95 13.45 -24.45
C THR A 47 15.07 12.90 -25.58
N HIS A 48 14.56 11.68 -25.41
CA HIS A 48 13.45 11.05 -26.13
C HIS A 48 12.89 9.96 -25.20
N ASN A 49 11.59 9.76 -24.94
CA ASN A 49 10.35 10.28 -25.51
C ASN A 49 9.23 10.19 -24.45
N SER A 50 8.53 11.29 -24.21
CA SER A 50 7.13 11.28 -23.73
C SER A 50 6.22 11.32 -24.95
N LEU A 51 5.41 10.28 -25.16
CA LEU A 51 4.41 10.25 -26.24
C LEU A 51 3.17 11.03 -25.79
N VAL A 52 3.15 12.32 -26.15
CA VAL A 52 1.96 13.15 -26.20
C VAL A 52 1.20 12.82 -27.48
N LEU A 53 -0.02 12.29 -27.35
CA LEU A 53 -0.97 12.16 -28.46
C LEU A 53 -1.64 13.52 -28.70
N VAL A 54 -1.16 14.26 -29.70
CA VAL A 54 -1.88 15.42 -30.27
C VAL A 54 -2.81 14.92 -31.36
N SER A 55 -4.12 15.02 -31.17
CA SER A 55 -5.09 14.88 -32.26
C SER A 55 -5.31 16.24 -32.92
N THR A 56 -5.03 16.34 -34.21
CA THR A 56 -5.37 17.50 -35.03
C THR A 56 -6.86 17.50 -35.39
N THR A 57 -7.57 18.58 -35.05
CA THR A 57 -8.92 18.91 -35.54
C THR A 57 -8.93 19.29 -37.02
N PRO A 58 -10.09 19.18 -37.71
CA PRO A 58 -10.83 20.42 -37.94
C PRO A 58 -12.35 20.33 -37.67
N GLU A 59 -12.84 21.37 -37.01
CA GLU A 59 -14.13 22.08 -37.18
C GLU A 59 -15.42 21.30 -37.52
N SER A 60 -16.30 21.19 -36.52
CA SER A 60 -17.62 21.86 -36.45
C SER A 60 -18.79 20.98 -35.99
N THR A 61 -19.51 21.54 -35.01
CA THR A 61 -20.93 21.32 -34.65
C THR A 61 -21.37 20.06 -33.89
N SER A 62 -21.52 20.27 -32.58
CA SER A 62 -22.67 19.91 -31.73
C SER A 62 -22.84 18.48 -31.19
N THR A 63 -23.14 18.46 -29.88
CA THR A 63 -23.73 17.40 -29.04
C THR A 63 -22.72 16.50 -28.30
N ILE A 64 -22.30 16.93 -27.10
CA ILE A 64 -21.60 16.07 -26.14
C ILE A 64 -22.65 15.42 -25.22
N GLY A 65 -23.00 14.18 -25.53
CA GLY A 65 -23.48 13.20 -24.55
C GLY A 65 -22.26 12.43 -24.04
N GLY A 66 -22.09 12.36 -22.71
CA GLY A 66 -21.00 11.63 -22.08
C GLY A 66 -21.14 10.12 -22.27
N THR A 67 -20.09 9.48 -22.77
CA THR A 67 -19.97 8.02 -22.82
C THR A 67 -18.94 7.60 -21.79
N ILE A 68 -19.43 7.08 -20.67
CA ILE A 68 -18.65 6.30 -19.70
C ILE A 68 -18.22 5.02 -20.42
N VAL A 69 -16.96 4.91 -20.79
CA VAL A 69 -16.41 3.67 -21.34
C VAL A 69 -16.20 2.69 -20.18
N SER A 70 -17.06 1.67 -20.19
CA SER A 70 -17.07 0.52 -19.28
C SER A 70 -15.69 -0.13 -19.15
N SER A 71 -15.10 -0.02 -17.95
CA SER A 71 -13.82 -0.64 -17.55
C SER A 71 -13.95 -2.16 -17.30
N PHE A 72 -15.11 -2.77 -17.56
CA PHE A 72 -15.35 -4.18 -17.31
C PHE A 72 -14.77 -5.09 -18.42
N SER A 73 -14.67 -4.59 -19.65
CA SER A 73 -14.15 -5.38 -20.80
C SER A 73 -12.64 -5.56 -20.78
N THR A 74 -11.91 -4.70 -20.06
CA THR A 74 -10.44 -4.76 -20.00
C THR A 74 -9.96 -5.88 -19.06
N LEU A 75 -10.67 -6.13 -17.95
CA LEU A 75 -10.31 -7.18 -16.98
C LEU A 75 -10.35 -8.58 -17.60
N GLU A 76 -11.38 -8.86 -18.39
CA GLU A 76 -11.54 -10.14 -19.09
C GLU A 76 -10.52 -10.29 -20.23
N SER A 77 -10.09 -9.17 -20.83
CA SER A 77 -9.01 -9.16 -21.83
C SER A 77 -7.61 -9.37 -21.23
N THR A 78 -7.33 -8.86 -20.02
CA THR A 78 -6.06 -9.07 -19.31
C THR A 78 -5.91 -10.51 -18.81
N ILE A 79 -7.03 -11.12 -18.39
CA ILE A 79 -7.07 -12.56 -18.08
C ILE A 79 -6.81 -13.41 -19.34
N GLN A 80 -7.18 -12.90 -20.53
CA GLN A 80 -6.94 -13.56 -21.82
C GLN A 80 -5.58 -13.24 -22.45
N SER A 81 -4.90 -12.16 -22.08
CA SER A 81 -3.61 -11.72 -22.66
C SER A 81 -2.37 -12.30 -21.97
N MET A 82 -2.55 -13.05 -20.88
CA MET A 82 -1.51 -13.95 -20.38
C MET A 82 -1.16 -14.95 -21.50
N PRO A 83 0.12 -15.30 -21.74
CA PRO A 83 0.49 -16.28 -22.77
C PRO A 83 -0.37 -17.53 -22.56
N SER A 84 -1.05 -18.01 -23.59
CA SER A 84 -2.13 -19.01 -23.50
C SER A 84 -1.78 -20.19 -22.57
N ILE A 85 -2.14 -20.09 -21.28
CA ILE A 85 -1.95 -21.17 -20.29
C ILE A 85 -3.06 -22.22 -20.46
N TYR A 86 -4.06 -21.94 -21.28
CA TYR A 86 -5.23 -22.77 -21.47
C TYR A 86 -5.08 -23.65 -22.70
N SER A 87 -4.33 -24.74 -22.56
CA SER A 87 -4.45 -25.92 -23.41
C SER A 87 -3.97 -27.15 -22.66
N GLU A 88 -4.87 -27.81 -21.93
CA GLU A 88 -5.23 -29.23 -22.08
C GLU A 88 -6.13 -29.71 -20.91
N MET A 89 -6.93 -30.74 -21.21
CA MET A 89 -8.06 -31.26 -20.43
C MET A 89 -7.70 -31.88 -19.07
N GLY A 90 -8.66 -31.88 -18.12
CA GLY A 90 -8.80 -32.97 -17.15
C GLY A 90 -9.52 -32.63 -15.84
N THR A 91 -10.85 -32.71 -15.78
CA THR A 91 -11.59 -32.55 -14.51
C THR A 91 -11.33 -33.66 -13.48
N LEU A 92 -10.62 -34.72 -13.86
CA LEU A 92 -10.18 -35.78 -12.93
C LEU A 92 -8.75 -35.57 -12.42
N SER A 93 -7.87 -34.92 -13.21
CA SER A 93 -6.46 -34.74 -12.86
C SER A 93 -6.24 -33.65 -11.81
N ASP A 94 -7.07 -32.61 -11.79
CA ASP A 94 -6.91 -31.49 -10.86
C ASP A 94 -7.18 -31.91 -9.41
N LEU A 95 -8.19 -32.76 -9.19
CA LEU A 95 -8.48 -33.30 -7.87
C LEU A 95 -7.34 -34.19 -7.38
N ASP A 96 -6.82 -35.07 -8.25
CA ASP A 96 -5.69 -35.93 -7.92
C ASP A 96 -4.44 -35.10 -7.59
N ILE A 97 -4.18 -34.00 -8.31
CA ILE A 97 -3.07 -33.08 -8.00
C ILE A 97 -3.25 -32.44 -6.62
N ILE A 98 -4.45 -31.94 -6.31
CA ILE A 98 -4.75 -31.34 -5.00
C ILE A 98 -4.58 -32.39 -3.90
N VAL A 99 -5.18 -33.57 -4.05
CA VAL A 99 -5.11 -34.66 -3.08
C VAL A 99 -3.66 -35.12 -2.89
N ASN A 100 -2.90 -35.34 -3.95
CA ASN A 100 -1.49 -35.75 -3.84
C ASN A 100 -0.64 -34.72 -3.08
N MET A 101 -0.83 -33.42 -3.34
CA MET A 101 -0.11 -32.36 -2.61
C MET A 101 -0.57 -32.29 -1.14
N MET A 102 -1.86 -32.46 -0.88
CA MET A 102 -2.43 -32.38 0.47
C MET A 102 -2.23 -33.65 1.32
N GLU A 103 -2.10 -34.83 0.69
CA GLU A 103 -1.98 -36.12 1.37
C GLU A 103 -0.54 -36.56 1.59
N THR A 104 0.46 -36.06 0.83
CA THR A 104 1.86 -36.50 0.94
C THR A 104 2.42 -36.28 2.35
N PRO A 105 2.55 -37.34 3.19
CA PRO A 105 3.00 -37.21 4.55
C PRO A 105 4.36 -37.92 4.66
N ASN A 106 5.46 -37.17 4.67
CA ASN A 106 6.84 -37.68 4.71
C ASN A 106 7.36 -38.25 3.37
N CYS A 107 8.13 -37.45 2.64
CA CYS A 107 9.31 -37.95 1.94
C CYS A 107 10.35 -36.83 2.05
N GLU A 108 11.34 -37.03 2.92
CA GLU A 108 12.50 -36.17 3.18
C GLU A 108 12.20 -34.66 3.26
N GLU A 109 12.04 -34.18 4.51
CA GLU A 109 11.93 -32.77 4.90
C GLU A 109 13.02 -31.90 4.25
N GLN A 110 12.76 -31.43 3.03
CA GLN A 110 13.25 -30.24 2.34
C GLN A 110 12.88 -30.30 0.84
N SER A 111 12.83 -31.49 0.21
CA SER A 111 12.91 -31.58 -1.27
C SER A 111 11.61 -31.29 -2.04
N ILE A 112 10.43 -31.51 -1.45
CA ILE A 112 9.13 -31.30 -2.12
C ILE A 112 8.70 -29.82 -2.04
N LEU A 113 9.05 -29.14 -0.94
CA LEU A 113 8.91 -27.69 -0.83
C LEU A 113 9.94 -26.91 -1.67
N ASP A 114 10.85 -27.58 -2.38
CA ASP A 114 11.76 -26.96 -3.35
C ASP A 114 11.28 -27.11 -4.80
N ASN A 115 10.30 -27.99 -5.08
CA ASN A 115 9.81 -28.18 -6.44
C ASN A 115 8.73 -27.15 -6.81
N ASN A 116 9.16 -26.05 -7.44
CA ASN A 116 8.24 -25.01 -7.91
C ASN A 116 7.19 -25.52 -8.92
N GLU A 117 7.48 -26.58 -9.69
CA GLU A 117 6.54 -27.12 -10.68
C GLU A 117 5.33 -27.79 -10.01
N GLU A 118 5.54 -28.55 -8.94
CA GLU A 118 4.47 -29.15 -8.14
C GLU A 118 3.62 -28.10 -7.44
N LYS A 119 4.25 -27.07 -6.85
CA LYS A 119 3.53 -25.94 -6.23
C LYS A 119 2.66 -25.20 -7.26
N ILE A 120 3.21 -24.91 -8.44
CA ILE A 120 2.47 -24.27 -9.52
C ILE A 120 1.30 -25.15 -9.97
N SER A 121 1.52 -26.46 -10.10
CA SER A 121 0.47 -27.41 -10.49
C SER A 121 -0.66 -27.44 -9.47
N PHE A 122 -0.34 -27.47 -8.17
CA PHE A 122 -1.33 -27.35 -7.09
C PHE A 122 -2.15 -26.06 -7.19
N LEU A 123 -1.49 -24.91 -7.32
CA LEU A 123 -2.16 -23.60 -7.41
C LEU A 123 -3.09 -23.52 -8.63
N ARG A 124 -2.64 -24.06 -9.78
CA ARG A 124 -3.45 -24.13 -11.00
C ARG A 124 -4.66 -25.04 -10.83
N ALA A 125 -4.49 -26.23 -10.27
CA ALA A 125 -5.58 -27.16 -10.00
C ALA A 125 -6.62 -26.57 -9.02
N LEU A 126 -6.16 -25.86 -7.98
CA LEU A 126 -7.04 -25.17 -7.04
C LEU A 126 -7.80 -24.02 -7.71
N SER A 127 -7.12 -23.22 -8.53
CA SER A 127 -7.75 -22.18 -9.35
C SER A 127 -8.79 -22.75 -10.32
N ALA A 128 -8.46 -23.84 -11.02
CA ALA A 128 -9.36 -24.53 -11.95
C ALA A 128 -10.60 -25.06 -11.23
N SER A 129 -10.44 -25.62 -10.03
CA SER A 129 -11.53 -26.09 -9.17
C SER A 129 -12.48 -24.95 -8.77
N CYS A 130 -11.94 -23.80 -8.36
CA CYS A 130 -12.75 -22.61 -8.06
C CYS A 130 -13.53 -22.13 -9.28
N MET A 131 -12.90 -22.06 -10.45
CA MET A 131 -13.57 -21.65 -11.69
C MET A 131 -14.64 -22.65 -12.14
N ALA A 132 -14.38 -23.95 -12.01
CA ALA A 132 -15.35 -25.00 -12.32
C ALA A 132 -16.59 -24.94 -11.42
N ALA A 133 -16.39 -24.67 -10.12
CA ALA A 133 -17.48 -24.44 -9.18
C ALA A 133 -18.32 -23.22 -9.61
N GLN A 134 -17.69 -22.08 -9.91
CA GLN A 134 -18.37 -20.86 -10.38
C GLN A 134 -19.16 -21.08 -11.66
N LYS A 135 -18.55 -21.73 -12.67
CA LYS A 135 -19.22 -22.07 -13.94
C LYS A 135 -20.43 -22.98 -13.74
N SER A 136 -20.41 -23.80 -12.69
CA SER A 136 -21.52 -24.67 -12.29
C SER A 136 -22.55 -23.95 -11.41
N GLY A 137 -22.41 -22.64 -11.18
CA GLY A 137 -23.29 -21.85 -10.31
C GLY A 137 -23.12 -22.13 -8.82
N LYS A 138 -22.05 -22.84 -8.43
CA LYS A 138 -21.71 -23.11 -7.02
C LYS A 138 -20.83 -21.98 -6.49
N ASP A 139 -21.05 -21.63 -5.23
CA ASP A 139 -20.22 -20.69 -4.48
C ASP A 139 -19.37 -21.40 -3.40
N THR A 140 -19.33 -22.73 -3.37
CA THR A 140 -18.49 -23.53 -2.48
C THR A 140 -17.69 -24.57 -3.26
N LEU A 141 -16.53 -24.94 -2.73
CA LEU A 141 -15.70 -26.02 -3.28
C LEU A 141 -16.23 -27.37 -2.81
N ASP A 142 -16.38 -28.29 -3.76
CA ASP A 142 -16.77 -29.69 -3.53
C ASP A 142 -15.52 -30.57 -3.54
N LEU A 143 -14.68 -30.35 -2.54
CA LEU A 143 -13.37 -30.98 -2.36
C LEU A 143 -13.33 -31.73 -1.02
N PRO A 144 -12.46 -32.74 -0.86
CA PRO A 144 -12.29 -33.44 0.41
C PRO A 144 -11.70 -32.55 1.53
N TYR A 145 -11.23 -31.34 1.19
CA TYR A 145 -10.68 -30.35 2.11
C TYR A 145 -11.55 -29.11 2.16
N THR A 146 -11.59 -28.46 3.33
CA THR A 146 -12.26 -27.18 3.51
C THR A 146 -11.48 -26.04 2.83
N LYS A 147 -12.17 -24.93 2.50
CA LYS A 147 -11.50 -23.71 1.99
C LYS A 147 -10.35 -23.30 2.94
N ASN A 148 -10.56 -23.35 4.24
CA ASN A 148 -9.55 -22.95 5.22
C ASN A 148 -8.28 -23.81 5.15
N GLU A 149 -8.42 -25.14 5.04
CA GLU A 149 -7.27 -26.06 4.89
C GLU A 149 -6.51 -25.80 3.58
N LEU A 150 -7.23 -25.52 2.49
CA LEU A 150 -6.62 -25.17 1.20
C LEU A 150 -5.87 -23.83 1.27
N VAL A 151 -6.39 -22.87 2.04
CA VAL A 151 -5.74 -21.57 2.26
C VAL A 151 -4.50 -21.70 3.12
N GLU A 152 -4.51 -22.55 4.15
CA GLU A 152 -3.30 -22.88 4.92
C GLU A 152 -2.21 -23.48 4.02
N ALA A 153 -2.58 -24.40 3.12
CA ALA A 153 -1.66 -24.96 2.13
C ALA A 153 -1.12 -23.90 1.15
N LEU A 154 -1.98 -23.00 0.67
CA LEU A 154 -1.57 -21.87 -0.16
C LEU A 154 -0.60 -20.93 0.58
N LEU A 155 -0.84 -20.64 1.86
CA LEU A 155 0.05 -19.82 2.67
C LEU A 155 1.42 -20.48 2.83
N MET A 156 1.46 -21.80 3.07
CA MET A 156 2.73 -22.55 3.10
C MET A 156 3.49 -22.43 1.78
N VAL A 157 2.79 -22.48 0.64
CA VAL A 157 3.41 -22.25 -0.68
C VAL A 157 3.97 -20.83 -0.80
N MET A 158 3.20 -19.81 -0.40
CA MET A 158 3.64 -18.40 -0.45
C MET A 158 4.84 -18.12 0.47
N GLU A 159 4.93 -18.80 1.63
CA GLU A 159 6.06 -18.66 2.57
C GLU A 159 7.39 -19.21 2.03
N THR A 160 7.35 -20.06 1.00
CA THR A 160 8.58 -20.55 0.33
C THR A 160 9.21 -19.54 -0.62
N LEU A 161 8.52 -18.43 -0.92
CA LEU A 161 9.05 -17.38 -1.79
C LEU A 161 10.15 -16.61 -1.05
N PRO A 162 11.32 -16.38 -1.67
CA PRO A 162 12.40 -15.68 -1.01
C PRO A 162 12.06 -14.18 -0.87
N VAL A 163 12.57 -13.59 0.22
CA VAL A 163 12.27 -12.22 0.66
C VAL A 163 12.65 -11.15 -0.37
N HIS A 164 13.64 -11.43 -1.23
CA HIS A 164 14.17 -10.51 -2.25
C HIS A 164 14.27 -11.17 -3.64
N SER A 165 13.24 -11.90 -4.07
CA SER A 165 13.25 -12.53 -5.41
C SER A 165 12.98 -11.55 -6.55
N VAL A 166 13.66 -11.84 -7.68
CA VAL A 166 13.23 -11.50 -9.04
C VAL A 166 11.77 -11.96 -9.26
N PRO A 167 10.96 -11.24 -10.08
CA PRO A 167 9.61 -11.66 -10.44
C PRO A 167 9.45 -13.17 -10.67
N SER A 168 8.59 -13.81 -9.85
CA SER A 168 8.37 -15.26 -9.90
C SER A 168 6.94 -15.57 -10.33
N PHE A 169 6.81 -16.47 -11.30
CA PHE A 169 5.52 -16.97 -11.76
C PHE A 169 4.72 -17.63 -10.61
N LEU A 170 5.40 -18.18 -9.61
CA LEU A 170 4.76 -18.79 -8.43
C LEU A 170 3.98 -17.76 -7.59
N LEU A 171 4.51 -16.55 -7.43
CA LEU A 171 3.82 -15.47 -6.72
C LEU A 171 2.54 -15.05 -7.44
N SER A 172 2.61 -14.85 -8.76
CA SER A 172 1.44 -14.53 -9.58
C SER A 172 0.39 -15.64 -9.53
N CYS A 173 0.79 -16.91 -9.65
CA CYS A 173 -0.13 -18.04 -9.47
C CYS A 173 -0.79 -18.05 -8.09
N SER A 174 -0.05 -17.72 -7.03
CA SER A 174 -0.58 -17.68 -5.68
C SER A 174 -1.64 -16.59 -5.55
N MET A 175 -1.35 -15.37 -6.00
CA MET A 175 -2.29 -14.24 -5.96
C MET A 175 -3.54 -14.48 -6.82
N LEU A 176 -3.39 -15.10 -8.00
CA LEU A 176 -4.53 -15.51 -8.83
C LEU A 176 -5.38 -16.58 -8.13
N THR A 177 -4.75 -17.50 -7.42
CA THR A 177 -5.47 -18.53 -6.65
C THR A 177 -6.23 -17.90 -5.49
N VAL A 178 -5.65 -16.92 -4.79
CA VAL A 178 -6.34 -16.12 -3.77
C VAL A 178 -7.55 -15.40 -4.37
N TYR A 179 -7.39 -14.76 -5.54
CA TYR A 179 -8.50 -14.13 -6.26
C TYR A 179 -9.65 -15.12 -6.53
N ASN A 180 -9.33 -16.31 -7.03
CA ASN A 180 -10.33 -17.32 -7.34
C ASN A 180 -11.03 -17.86 -6.07
N LEU A 181 -10.27 -18.02 -4.98
CA LEU A 181 -10.79 -18.42 -3.67
C LEU A 181 -11.66 -17.33 -3.04
N SER A 182 -11.41 -16.05 -3.30
CA SER A 182 -12.24 -14.95 -2.80
C SER A 182 -13.66 -14.94 -3.37
N LYS A 183 -13.90 -15.72 -4.44
CA LYS A 183 -15.24 -15.93 -5.01
C LYS A 183 -15.98 -17.10 -4.37
N MET A 184 -15.30 -17.89 -3.55
CA MET A 184 -15.84 -19.07 -2.87
C MET A 184 -16.15 -18.76 -1.41
N LYS A 185 -17.18 -19.40 -0.86
CA LYS A 185 -17.60 -19.31 0.55
C LYS A 185 -16.96 -20.42 1.39
N PRO A 186 -16.77 -20.19 2.70
CA PRO A 186 -16.98 -18.91 3.42
C PRO A 186 -15.92 -17.85 3.05
N PRO A 187 -16.10 -16.57 3.41
CA PRO A 187 -15.06 -15.55 3.25
C PRO A 187 -13.75 -15.95 3.93
N PHE A 188 -12.62 -15.34 3.52
CA PHE A 188 -11.35 -15.57 4.22
C PHE A 188 -11.45 -15.18 5.71
N ASP A 189 -10.84 -16.01 6.56
CA ASP A 189 -10.62 -15.64 7.96
C ASP A 189 -9.65 -14.43 8.05
N PRO A 190 -9.85 -13.47 8.95
CA PRO A 190 -8.99 -12.30 9.06
C PRO A 190 -7.50 -12.61 9.28
N GLU A 191 -7.16 -13.66 10.02
CA GLU A 191 -5.76 -14.04 10.26
C GLU A 191 -5.11 -14.59 8.99
N GLN A 192 -5.83 -15.44 8.26
CA GLN A 192 -5.40 -15.97 6.96
C GLN A 192 -5.23 -14.83 5.95
N LEU A 193 -6.18 -13.91 5.90
CA LEU A 193 -6.13 -12.76 5.00
C LEU A 193 -4.96 -11.82 5.32
N SER A 194 -4.68 -11.57 6.61
CA SER A 194 -3.47 -10.84 7.02
C SER A 194 -2.19 -11.54 6.56
N GLY A 195 -2.14 -12.88 6.64
CA GLY A 195 -1.04 -13.68 6.12
C GLY A 195 -0.84 -13.51 4.61
N ILE A 196 -1.94 -13.64 3.84
CA ILE A 196 -1.95 -13.49 2.39
C ILE A 196 -1.47 -12.09 1.98
N LEU A 197 -2.07 -11.04 2.55
CA LEU A 197 -1.73 -9.66 2.24
C LEU A 197 -0.27 -9.37 2.56
N ARG A 198 0.22 -9.80 3.73
CA ARG A 198 1.63 -9.61 4.12
C ARG A 198 2.58 -10.24 3.11
N LEU A 199 2.36 -11.50 2.73
CA LEU A 199 3.25 -12.23 1.82
C LEU A 199 3.18 -11.68 0.38
N ALA A 200 1.98 -11.40 -0.13
CA ALA A 200 1.80 -10.86 -1.47
C ALA A 200 2.39 -9.44 -1.62
N LEU A 201 2.07 -8.54 -0.68
CA LEU A 201 2.56 -7.16 -0.70
C LEU A 201 4.07 -7.12 -0.53
N HIS A 202 4.63 -7.89 0.39
CA HIS A 202 6.08 -8.00 0.53
C HIS A 202 6.74 -8.52 -0.75
N GLY A 203 6.15 -9.53 -1.39
CA GLY A 203 6.66 -10.12 -2.63
C GLY A 203 6.70 -9.13 -3.79
N ILE A 204 5.73 -8.22 -3.91
CA ILE A 204 5.66 -7.25 -5.01
C ILE A 204 6.36 -5.93 -4.68
N PHE A 205 6.19 -5.41 -3.47
CA PHE A 205 6.75 -4.10 -3.13
C PHE A 205 8.27 -4.14 -3.04
N ASN A 206 8.86 -5.22 -2.51
CA ASN A 206 10.32 -5.38 -2.41
C ASN A 206 10.94 -6.04 -3.64
N MET A 207 10.16 -6.23 -4.70
CA MET A 207 10.65 -6.89 -5.90
C MET A 207 11.70 -6.03 -6.60
N GLU A 208 12.90 -6.57 -6.75
CA GLU A 208 13.95 -5.93 -7.53
C GLU A 208 13.54 -5.90 -9.00
N THR A 209 13.47 -4.70 -9.57
CA THR A 209 13.16 -4.50 -10.99
C THR A 209 14.38 -3.93 -11.70
N ASP A 210 14.96 -4.72 -12.59
CA ASP A 210 16.00 -4.24 -13.49
C ASP A 210 15.38 -3.34 -14.57
N LEU A 211 15.59 -2.03 -14.42
CA LEU A 211 15.08 -0.98 -15.31
C LEU A 211 15.69 -1.03 -16.72
N GLU A 212 16.76 -1.79 -16.93
CA GLU A 212 17.40 -1.96 -18.23
C GLU A 212 16.97 -3.26 -18.92
N ASN A 213 16.29 -4.16 -18.20
CA ASN A 213 15.84 -5.45 -18.70
C ASN A 213 14.31 -5.47 -18.95
N PRO A 214 13.86 -5.40 -20.22
CA PRO A 214 12.45 -5.41 -20.56
C PRO A 214 11.71 -6.67 -20.07
N HIS A 215 12.41 -7.81 -19.97
CA HIS A 215 11.80 -9.04 -19.46
C HIS A 215 11.51 -8.95 -17.96
N SER A 216 12.45 -8.40 -17.18
CA SER A 216 12.24 -8.15 -15.74
C SER A 216 11.06 -7.22 -15.51
N GLN A 217 10.93 -6.15 -16.30
CA GLN A 217 9.81 -5.21 -16.22
C GLN A 217 8.49 -5.85 -16.60
N ALA A 218 8.45 -6.63 -17.68
CA ALA A 218 7.24 -7.33 -18.11
C ALA A 218 6.75 -8.33 -17.04
N LEU A 219 7.66 -9.07 -16.39
CA LEU A 219 7.29 -10.00 -15.32
C LEU A 219 6.82 -9.27 -14.06
N TYR A 220 7.46 -8.16 -13.69
CA TYR A 220 6.97 -7.31 -12.61
C TYR A 220 5.58 -6.79 -12.91
N GLN A 221 5.35 -6.22 -14.10
CA GLN A 221 4.04 -5.68 -14.49
C GLN A 221 2.96 -6.76 -14.43
N SER A 222 3.23 -7.94 -14.97
CA SER A 222 2.33 -9.10 -14.90
C SER A 222 1.98 -9.49 -13.45
N SER A 223 2.98 -9.45 -12.56
CA SER A 223 2.78 -9.75 -11.14
C SER A 223 1.98 -8.64 -10.43
N ALA A 224 2.28 -7.37 -10.74
CA ALA A 224 1.56 -6.21 -10.21
C ALA A 224 0.09 -6.19 -10.66
N ASP A 225 -0.19 -6.47 -11.93
CA ASP A 225 -1.55 -6.60 -12.47
C ASP A 225 -2.32 -7.72 -11.75
N THR A 226 -1.65 -8.84 -11.48
CA THR A 226 -2.24 -9.97 -10.75
C THR A 226 -2.52 -9.60 -9.28
N MET A 227 -1.66 -8.82 -8.63
CA MET A 227 -1.89 -8.30 -7.28
C MET A 227 -3.08 -7.35 -7.25
N GLU A 228 -3.23 -6.48 -8.25
CA GLU A 228 -4.39 -5.62 -8.41
C GLU A 228 -5.68 -6.43 -8.52
N ILE A 229 -5.70 -7.47 -9.37
CA ILE A 229 -6.84 -8.40 -9.50
C ILE A 229 -7.16 -9.04 -8.16
N MET A 230 -6.15 -9.53 -7.44
CA MET A 230 -6.31 -10.13 -6.12
C MET A 230 -6.92 -9.15 -5.12
N LEU A 231 -6.37 -7.94 -4.97
CA LEU A 231 -6.86 -6.93 -4.03
C LEU A 231 -8.31 -6.52 -4.34
N LYS A 232 -8.65 -6.34 -5.62
CA LYS A 232 -10.03 -6.08 -6.06
C LYS A 232 -10.96 -7.25 -5.72
N GLY A 233 -10.51 -8.48 -5.94
CA GLY A 233 -11.26 -9.69 -5.63
C GLY A 233 -11.52 -9.87 -4.14
N LEU A 234 -10.52 -9.58 -3.30
CA LEU A 234 -10.63 -9.58 -1.84
C LEU A 234 -11.64 -8.52 -1.37
N LEU A 235 -11.53 -7.28 -1.87
CA LEU A 235 -12.48 -6.24 -1.54
C LEU A 235 -13.92 -6.59 -1.96
N SER A 236 -14.10 -7.22 -3.13
CA SER A 236 -15.41 -7.67 -3.59
C SER A 236 -15.98 -8.86 -2.81
N GLU A 237 -15.16 -9.64 -2.09
CA GLU A 237 -15.64 -10.73 -1.23
C GLU A 237 -16.42 -10.17 -0.04
N VAL A 238 -15.90 -9.10 0.58
CA VAL A 238 -16.53 -8.40 1.70
C VAL A 238 -16.53 -6.89 1.39
N PRO A 239 -17.48 -6.39 0.59
CA PRO A 239 -17.48 -5.02 0.06
C PRO A 239 -17.98 -4.04 1.12
N THR A 240 -17.19 -3.83 2.18
CA THR A 240 -17.52 -2.96 3.31
C THR A 240 -16.38 -1.99 3.58
N THR A 241 -16.72 -0.82 4.11
CA THR A 241 -15.73 0.16 4.60
C THR A 241 -14.71 -0.47 5.57
N SER A 242 -15.15 -1.27 6.54
CA SER A 242 -14.24 -1.89 7.52
C SER A 242 -13.22 -2.82 6.85
N HIS A 243 -13.63 -3.57 5.83
CA HIS A 243 -12.75 -4.46 5.10
C HIS A 243 -11.78 -3.70 4.16
N LEU A 244 -12.25 -2.62 3.53
CA LEU A 244 -11.39 -1.69 2.80
C LEU A 244 -10.27 -1.15 3.70
N LEU A 245 -10.62 -0.63 4.88
CA LEU A 245 -9.64 -0.10 5.84
C LEU A 245 -8.67 -1.18 6.33
N PHE A 246 -9.15 -2.42 6.50
CA PHE A 246 -8.31 -3.56 6.83
C PHE A 246 -7.25 -3.82 5.75
N ILE A 247 -7.63 -3.85 4.47
CA ILE A 247 -6.69 -4.00 3.35
C ILE A 247 -5.71 -2.83 3.31
N LEU A 248 -6.20 -1.59 3.40
CA LEU A 248 -5.36 -0.38 3.38
C LEU A 248 -4.34 -0.35 4.52
N LYS A 249 -4.68 -0.86 5.71
CA LYS A 249 -3.73 -0.96 6.82
C LYS A 249 -2.50 -1.81 6.46
N HIS A 250 -2.68 -2.90 5.71
CA HIS A 250 -1.56 -3.73 5.26
C HIS A 250 -0.72 -3.05 4.17
N ILE A 251 -1.36 -2.29 3.27
CA ILE A 251 -0.66 -1.55 2.21
C ILE A 251 0.11 -0.37 2.80
N ASN A 252 -0.51 0.41 3.68
CA ASN A 252 0.01 1.67 4.20
C ASN A 252 1.25 1.52 5.10
N PHE A 253 1.57 0.30 5.54
CA PHE A 253 2.85 0.01 6.18
C PHE A 253 4.03 0.51 5.32
N TRP A 254 3.95 0.35 4.00
CA TRP A 254 5.02 0.61 3.04
C TRP A 254 5.16 2.07 2.61
N ILE A 255 4.18 2.91 2.93
CA ILE A 255 4.24 4.36 2.69
C ILE A 255 5.45 5.01 3.39
N HIS A 256 5.93 4.39 4.47
CA HIS A 256 7.04 4.89 5.28
C HIS A 256 8.37 4.23 4.92
N SER A 257 8.44 3.47 3.83
CA SER A 257 9.68 2.84 3.40
C SER A 257 10.73 3.89 3.00
N ASN A 258 11.99 3.58 3.25
CA ASN A 258 13.11 4.36 2.75
C ASN A 258 13.26 4.23 1.21
N ASP A 259 12.77 3.13 0.62
CA ASP A 259 12.78 2.93 -0.83
C ASP A 259 11.62 3.69 -1.50
N PRO A 260 11.89 4.67 -2.38
CA PRO A 260 10.87 5.39 -3.12
C PRO A 260 9.96 4.49 -3.98
N GLN A 261 10.47 3.39 -4.53
CA GLN A 261 9.69 2.46 -5.34
C GLN A 261 8.67 1.69 -4.48
N GLU A 262 9.08 1.24 -3.28
CA GLU A 262 8.16 0.61 -2.32
C GLU A 262 7.02 1.59 -1.94
N ARG A 263 7.37 2.86 -1.67
CA ARG A 263 6.38 3.90 -1.40
C ARG A 263 5.44 4.11 -2.59
N TYR A 264 5.96 4.23 -3.81
CA TYR A 264 5.17 4.41 -5.01
C TYR A 264 4.18 3.27 -5.22
N ARG A 265 4.66 2.03 -5.17
CA ARG A 265 3.84 0.81 -5.32
C ARG A 265 2.73 0.75 -4.27
N SER A 266 3.04 1.13 -3.03
CA SER A 266 2.06 1.21 -1.95
C SER A 266 0.95 2.23 -2.23
N VAL A 267 1.30 3.48 -2.56
CA VAL A 267 0.31 4.54 -2.82
C VAL A 267 -0.53 4.23 -4.07
N LEU A 268 0.08 3.64 -5.10
CA LEU A 268 -0.61 3.15 -6.29
C LEU A 268 -1.66 2.08 -5.93
N CYS A 269 -1.28 1.05 -5.19
CA CYS A 269 -2.21 0.01 -4.76
C CYS A 269 -3.34 0.56 -3.89
N SER A 270 -3.05 1.47 -2.96
CA SER A 270 -4.07 2.14 -2.16
C SER A 270 -5.08 2.87 -3.03
N THR A 271 -4.61 3.61 -4.04
CA THR A 271 -5.50 4.29 -5.00
C THR A 271 -6.37 3.31 -5.77
N THR A 272 -5.77 2.23 -6.28
CA THR A 272 -6.48 1.22 -7.08
C THR A 272 -7.61 0.56 -6.28
N VAL A 273 -7.37 0.20 -5.02
CA VAL A 273 -8.38 -0.41 -4.15
C VAL A 273 -9.48 0.60 -3.80
N LEU A 274 -9.12 1.86 -3.53
CA LEU A 274 -10.08 2.93 -3.26
C LEU A 274 -10.98 3.23 -4.46
N ARG A 275 -10.40 3.34 -5.66
CA ARG A 275 -11.17 3.50 -6.91
C ARG A 275 -12.11 2.34 -7.15
N HIS A 276 -11.65 1.12 -6.90
CA HIS A 276 -12.52 -0.06 -7.01
C HIS A 276 -13.69 0.02 -6.03
N ALA A 277 -13.46 0.44 -4.78
CA ALA A 277 -14.53 0.64 -3.80
C ALA A 277 -15.61 1.62 -4.29
N LEU A 278 -15.19 2.73 -4.91
CA LEU A 278 -16.11 3.73 -5.48
C LEU A 278 -16.94 3.19 -6.64
N LEU A 279 -16.39 2.27 -7.42
CA LEU A 279 -17.05 1.67 -8.58
C LEU A 279 -17.90 0.44 -8.23
N LEU A 280 -17.77 -0.11 -7.03
CA LEU A 280 -18.51 -1.30 -6.60
C LEU A 280 -19.96 -0.93 -6.25
N PRO A 281 -20.98 -1.47 -6.98
CA PRO A 281 -22.38 -1.12 -6.75
C PRO A 281 -22.90 -1.50 -5.36
N ASP A 282 -22.49 -2.68 -4.87
CA ASP A 282 -22.92 -3.23 -3.60
C ASP A 282 -22.00 -2.85 -2.43
N PHE A 283 -21.13 -1.84 -2.63
CA PHE A 283 -20.22 -1.41 -1.58
C PHE A 283 -21.00 -0.80 -0.41
N ASN A 284 -20.91 -1.44 0.75
CA ASN A 284 -21.56 -0.98 1.96
C ASN A 284 -20.77 0.18 2.57
N LYS A 285 -21.27 1.38 2.28
CA LYS A 285 -20.75 2.67 2.73
C LYS A 285 -21.30 3.11 4.08
N SER A 286 -22.18 2.34 4.73
CA SER A 286 -22.92 2.77 5.93
C SER A 286 -22.09 2.87 7.22
N THR A 287 -20.86 2.33 7.22
CA THR A 287 -19.99 2.39 8.40
C THR A 287 -19.15 3.65 8.34
N GLU A 288 -19.15 4.43 9.43
CA GLU A 288 -18.22 5.54 9.63
C GLU A 288 -16.77 5.08 9.35
N LEU A 289 -15.94 5.94 8.77
CA LEU A 289 -14.50 5.68 8.66
C LEU A 289 -13.77 6.34 9.85
N PRO A 290 -13.75 5.74 11.06
CA PRO A 290 -13.08 6.37 12.20
C PRO A 290 -11.57 6.56 11.97
N ALA A 291 -10.94 5.70 11.16
CA ALA A 291 -9.53 5.80 10.79
C ALA A 291 -9.27 6.70 9.56
N LEU A 292 -10.29 7.38 9.00
CA LEU A 292 -10.09 8.20 7.79
C LEU A 292 -9.08 9.32 8.01
N GLY A 293 -9.16 9.99 9.16
CA GLY A 293 -8.22 11.05 9.51
C GLY A 293 -6.78 10.58 9.44
N HIS A 294 -6.50 9.40 10.00
CA HIS A 294 -5.19 8.75 9.91
C HIS A 294 -4.77 8.50 8.46
N HIS A 295 -5.62 7.89 7.63
CA HIS A 295 -5.27 7.58 6.24
C HIS A 295 -5.04 8.84 5.40
N VAL A 296 -5.91 9.85 5.52
CA VAL A 296 -5.74 11.13 4.82
C VAL A 296 -4.43 11.81 5.23
N ALA A 297 -4.09 11.80 6.53
CA ALA A 297 -2.82 12.36 6.99
C ALA A 297 -1.61 11.59 6.42
N GLN A 298 -1.67 10.24 6.37
CA GLN A 298 -0.59 9.43 5.77
C GLN A 298 -0.35 9.79 4.31
N PHE A 299 -1.40 9.87 3.49
CA PHE A 299 -1.26 10.26 2.08
C PHE A 299 -0.94 11.75 1.93
N GLY A 300 -1.40 12.61 2.84
CA GLY A 300 -1.04 14.03 2.88
C GLY A 300 0.47 14.23 3.06
N ILE A 301 1.12 13.38 3.87
CA ILE A 301 2.59 13.39 4.01
C ILE A 301 3.27 13.05 2.68
N CYS A 302 2.72 12.11 1.92
CA CYS A 302 3.24 11.69 0.61
C CYS A 302 3.19 12.78 -0.47
N ILE A 303 2.39 13.85 -0.31
CA ILE A 303 2.39 14.97 -1.25
C ILE A 303 3.78 15.62 -1.33
N THR A 304 4.53 15.61 -0.23
CA THR A 304 5.91 16.16 -0.16
C THR A 304 7.00 15.12 -0.46
N ASP A 305 6.64 13.99 -1.08
CA ASP A 305 7.64 12.97 -1.40
C ASP A 305 8.68 13.49 -2.40
N THR A 306 9.90 12.96 -2.29
CA THR A 306 11.00 13.27 -3.20
C THR A 306 10.77 12.70 -4.60
N MET A 307 9.98 11.63 -4.71
CA MET A 307 9.60 11.05 -5.98
C MET A 307 8.26 11.64 -6.44
N GLU A 308 8.27 12.30 -7.59
CA GLU A 308 7.09 12.98 -8.14
C GLU A 308 5.91 12.03 -8.35
N ASP A 309 6.16 10.80 -8.81
CA ASP A 309 5.11 9.80 -9.01
C ASP A 309 4.39 9.44 -7.69
N VAL A 310 5.10 9.39 -6.56
CA VAL A 310 4.50 9.18 -5.24
C VAL A 310 3.59 10.36 -4.88
N SER A 311 4.07 11.58 -5.10
CA SER A 311 3.33 12.81 -4.82
C SER A 311 2.05 12.91 -5.68
N ASN A 312 2.15 12.63 -6.97
CA ASN A 312 1.02 12.61 -7.90
C ASN A 312 0.00 11.54 -7.52
N GLN A 313 0.47 10.33 -7.19
CA GLN A 313 -0.42 9.24 -6.78
C GLN A 313 -1.10 9.52 -5.42
N ALA A 314 -0.41 10.21 -4.51
CA ALA A 314 -0.98 10.60 -3.23
C ALA A 314 -2.17 11.57 -3.39
N ARG A 315 -2.06 12.54 -4.30
CA ARG A 315 -3.18 13.42 -4.67
C ARG A 315 -4.38 12.63 -5.16
N LEU A 316 -4.17 11.70 -6.09
CA LEU A 316 -5.24 10.83 -6.58
C LEU A 316 -5.86 9.98 -5.46
N THR A 317 -5.03 9.47 -4.55
CA THR A 317 -5.49 8.70 -3.39
C THR A 317 -6.40 9.53 -2.48
N ILE A 318 -6.01 10.77 -2.20
CA ILE A 318 -6.77 11.70 -1.35
C ILE A 318 -8.08 12.09 -2.05
N SER A 319 -8.07 12.32 -3.36
CA SER A 319 -9.31 12.54 -4.14
C SER A 319 -10.27 11.37 -3.97
N CYS A 320 -9.80 10.13 -4.08
CA CYS A 320 -10.66 8.96 -3.88
C CYS A 320 -11.20 8.85 -2.44
N LEU A 321 -10.38 9.16 -1.43
CA LEU A 321 -10.84 9.21 -0.03
C LEU A 321 -11.89 10.29 0.18
N TYR A 322 -11.71 11.44 -0.46
CA TYR A 322 -12.66 12.55 -0.40
C TYR A 322 -13.99 12.19 -1.07
N GLU A 323 -13.94 11.62 -2.28
CA GLU A 323 -15.13 11.12 -2.98
C GLU A 323 -15.88 10.06 -2.16
N LEU A 324 -15.15 9.13 -1.53
CA LEU A 324 -15.75 8.11 -0.67
C LEU A 324 -16.47 8.75 0.53
N LEU A 325 -15.86 9.77 1.14
CA LEU A 325 -16.46 10.51 2.25
C LEU A 325 -17.70 11.31 1.83
N LEU A 326 -17.65 12.00 0.69
CA LEU A 326 -18.79 12.74 0.16
C LEU A 326 -19.97 11.80 -0.14
N ASP A 327 -19.69 10.66 -0.76
CA ASP A 327 -20.71 9.68 -1.08
C ASP A 327 -21.36 9.10 0.20
N GLN A 328 -20.58 8.85 1.25
CA GLN A 328 -21.11 8.49 2.58
C GLN A 328 -22.03 9.55 3.19
N MET A 329 -21.75 10.83 2.91
CA MET A 329 -22.57 11.95 3.36
C MET A 329 -23.78 12.22 2.46
N GLY A 330 -23.92 11.51 1.33
CA GLY A 330 -24.95 11.76 0.32
C GLY A 330 -24.72 13.05 -0.47
N LEU A 331 -23.49 13.55 -0.52
CA LEU A 331 -23.08 14.74 -1.26
C LEU A 331 -22.48 14.34 -2.62
N SER A 332 -22.63 15.22 -3.62
CA SER A 332 -22.10 14.94 -4.97
C SER A 332 -20.71 15.55 -5.18
N VAL A 333 -19.85 14.86 -5.93
CA VAL A 333 -18.50 15.36 -6.28
C VAL A 333 -18.55 16.65 -7.11
N SER A 334 -19.69 17.00 -7.72
CA SER A 334 -19.87 18.27 -8.43
C SER A 334 -19.76 19.50 -7.51
N GLU A 335 -19.83 19.31 -6.18
CA GLU A 335 -19.63 20.34 -5.15
C GLU A 335 -18.19 20.35 -4.62
N ALA A 336 -17.33 19.43 -5.07
CA ALA A 336 -15.90 19.43 -4.78
C ALA A 336 -15.23 20.56 -5.56
N GLU A 337 -14.83 21.62 -4.87
CA GLU A 337 -13.83 22.57 -5.39
C GLU A 337 -12.65 21.80 -5.99
N GLU A 338 -12.03 22.34 -7.05
CA GLU A 338 -10.81 21.80 -7.63
C GLU A 338 -9.78 21.60 -6.49
N LEU A 339 -9.50 20.32 -6.20
CA LEU A 339 -8.85 19.93 -4.95
C LEU A 339 -7.37 20.31 -4.94
N TRP A 340 -6.78 20.41 -6.12
CA TRP A 340 -5.34 20.52 -6.33
C TRP A 340 -5.02 21.83 -7.03
N CYS A 341 -3.90 22.45 -6.65
CA CYS A 341 -3.41 23.56 -7.44
C CYS A 341 -2.77 23.04 -8.73
N HIS A 342 -3.09 23.65 -9.87
CA HIS A 342 -2.55 23.25 -11.17
C HIS A 342 -1.42 24.16 -11.69
N SER A 343 -1.04 25.20 -10.93
CA SER A 343 -0.09 26.20 -11.44
C SER A 343 0.85 26.76 -10.36
N TYR A 344 2.00 26.12 -10.21
CA TYR A 344 3.19 26.72 -9.59
C TYR A 344 4.42 26.34 -10.40
N GLU A 345 5.30 27.31 -10.66
CA GLU A 345 6.59 27.05 -11.31
C GLU A 345 7.55 26.26 -10.39
N ASP A 346 7.39 26.44 -9.08
CA ASP A 346 8.17 25.74 -8.06
C ASP A 346 7.40 24.54 -7.51
N GLN A 347 7.92 23.34 -7.76
CA GLN A 347 7.30 22.09 -7.34
C GLN A 347 7.28 21.89 -5.82
N LYS A 348 8.24 22.48 -5.09
CA LYS A 348 8.25 22.47 -3.64
C LYS A 348 7.12 23.35 -3.10
N MET A 349 6.93 24.53 -3.71
CA MET A 349 5.81 25.41 -3.37
C MET A 349 4.47 24.74 -3.66
N LEU A 350 4.34 24.05 -4.81
CA LEU A 350 3.14 23.29 -5.15
C LEU A 350 2.81 22.26 -4.06
N ALA A 351 3.79 21.46 -3.65
CA ALA A 351 3.62 20.46 -2.60
C ALA A 351 3.18 21.07 -1.26
N TYR A 352 3.69 22.25 -0.91
CA TYR A 352 3.28 22.96 0.30
C TYR A 352 1.82 23.43 0.25
N VAL A 353 1.43 24.04 -0.88
CA VAL A 353 0.06 24.50 -1.09
C VAL A 353 -0.91 23.33 -1.05
N ASP A 354 -0.62 22.25 -1.79
CA ASP A 354 -1.47 21.05 -1.81
C ASP A 354 -1.56 20.39 -0.43
N SER A 355 -0.45 20.33 0.33
CA SER A 355 -0.47 19.79 1.70
C SER A 355 -1.35 20.63 2.64
N CYS A 356 -1.29 21.96 2.54
CA CYS A 356 -2.19 22.84 3.29
C CYS A 356 -3.65 22.65 2.86
N ARG A 357 -3.90 22.51 1.55
CA ARG A 357 -5.24 22.32 1.01
C ARG A 357 -5.92 21.08 1.56
N VAL A 358 -5.17 19.98 1.76
CA VAL A 358 -5.67 18.77 2.43
C VAL A 358 -6.17 19.09 3.83
N GLY A 359 -5.36 19.73 4.68
CA GLY A 359 -5.78 20.02 6.05
C GLY A 359 -6.98 20.99 6.09
N GLU A 360 -7.01 21.99 5.22
CA GLU A 360 -8.12 22.94 5.10
C GLU A 360 -9.43 22.30 4.65
N LEU A 361 -9.36 21.41 3.65
CA LEU A 361 -10.53 20.71 3.13
C LEU A 361 -11.17 19.86 4.23
N PHE A 362 -10.38 18.96 4.82
CA PHE A 362 -10.92 17.95 5.72
C PHE A 362 -11.29 18.50 7.10
N ARG A 363 -10.79 19.67 7.51
CA ARG A 363 -11.17 20.28 8.79
C ARG A 363 -12.68 20.55 8.92
N ASN A 364 -13.33 20.85 7.80
CA ASN A 364 -14.74 21.23 7.78
C ASN A 364 -15.67 20.01 7.69
N ILE A 365 -15.11 18.83 7.41
CA ILE A 365 -15.87 17.64 7.01
C ILE A 365 -15.65 16.48 7.99
N PHE A 366 -14.47 16.40 8.61
CA PHE A 366 -14.18 15.36 9.58
C PHE A 366 -15.07 15.42 10.84
N THR A 367 -15.42 14.23 11.34
CA THR A 367 -15.92 14.07 12.72
C THR A 367 -14.80 14.34 13.73
N GLU A 368 -15.13 14.55 15.00
CA GLU A 368 -14.11 14.85 16.02
C GLU A 368 -13.07 13.72 16.19
N ASP A 369 -13.48 12.46 16.02
CA ASP A 369 -12.55 11.32 16.07
C ASP A 369 -11.64 11.27 14.84
N GLN A 370 -12.16 11.63 13.65
CA GLN A 370 -11.35 11.76 12.44
C GLN A 370 -10.36 12.94 12.55
N LYS A 371 -10.79 14.08 13.10
CA LYS A 371 -9.88 15.21 13.38
C LYS A 371 -8.76 14.81 14.34
N ARG A 372 -9.10 14.07 15.41
CA ARG A 372 -8.11 13.54 16.36
C ARG A 372 -7.09 12.65 15.66
N THR A 373 -7.53 11.63 14.93
CA THR A 373 -6.60 10.68 14.27
C THR A 373 -5.77 11.34 13.16
N PHE A 374 -6.31 12.33 12.45
CA PHE A 374 -5.56 13.17 11.51
C PHE A 374 -4.45 13.93 12.23
N LEU A 375 -4.79 14.69 13.26
CA LEU A 375 -3.83 15.50 14.02
C LEU A 375 -2.78 14.64 14.72
N GLU A 376 -3.15 13.50 15.32
CA GLU A 376 -2.20 12.56 15.92
C GLU A 376 -1.17 12.04 14.90
N THR A 377 -1.63 11.72 13.69
CA THR A 377 -0.77 11.21 12.62
C THR A 377 0.18 12.31 12.11
N SER A 378 -0.34 13.50 11.86
CA SER A 378 0.47 14.65 11.42
C SER A 378 1.45 15.12 12.51
N LEU A 379 1.06 15.07 13.78
CA LEU A 379 1.94 15.37 14.91
C LEU A 379 3.10 14.37 15.00
N ARG A 380 2.85 13.06 14.82
CA ARG A 380 3.92 12.05 14.78
C ARG A 380 4.90 12.32 13.63
N ALA A 381 4.40 12.78 12.48
CA ALA A 381 5.23 13.13 11.34
C ALA A 381 6.21 14.27 11.64
N ILE A 382 5.86 15.24 12.49
CA ILE A 382 6.74 16.32 12.92
C ILE A 382 8.01 15.78 13.61
N TYR A 383 7.95 14.62 14.26
CA TYR A 383 9.10 14.01 14.96
C TYR A 383 9.88 13.00 14.10
N ASN A 384 9.57 12.88 12.81
CA ASN A 384 10.27 11.98 11.89
C ASN A 384 11.71 12.48 11.60
N PRO A 385 12.71 11.60 11.44
CA PRO A 385 14.07 12.01 11.06
C PRO A 385 14.12 12.76 9.71
N GLU A 386 13.30 12.37 8.74
CA GLU A 386 13.29 12.98 7.40
C GLU A 386 12.64 14.36 7.43
N LEU A 387 13.36 15.38 6.94
CA LEU A 387 12.90 16.77 6.97
C LEU A 387 11.56 16.96 6.23
N ARG A 388 11.40 16.36 5.04
CA ARG A 388 10.16 16.47 4.25
C ARG A 388 8.93 16.00 5.02
N ILE A 389 9.05 14.91 5.79
CA ILE A 389 7.94 14.35 6.56
C ILE A 389 7.58 15.29 7.70
N ARG A 390 8.58 15.94 8.31
CA ARG A 390 8.36 16.98 9.32
C ARG A 390 7.69 18.21 8.75
N GLU A 391 8.15 18.67 7.59
CA GLU A 391 7.56 19.81 6.86
C GLU A 391 6.08 19.53 6.57
N ALA A 392 5.75 18.35 6.02
CA ALA A 392 4.37 17.94 5.79
C ALA A 392 3.54 17.85 7.07
N GLY A 393 4.11 17.32 8.16
CA GLY A 393 3.43 17.27 9.46
C GLY A 393 3.02 18.66 9.95
N ILE A 394 3.90 19.66 9.84
CA ILE A 394 3.58 21.05 10.19
C ILE A 394 2.49 21.63 9.29
N LEU A 395 2.61 21.46 7.98
CA LEU A 395 1.64 21.96 7.01
C LEU A 395 0.24 21.41 7.28
N LEU A 396 0.12 20.08 7.47
CA LEU A 396 -1.14 19.40 7.75
C LEU A 396 -1.74 19.86 9.09
N VAL A 397 -0.93 19.96 10.16
CA VAL A 397 -1.41 20.42 11.47
C VAL A 397 -1.90 21.87 11.39
N PHE A 398 -1.08 22.80 10.89
CA PHE A 398 -1.45 24.21 10.89
C PHE A 398 -2.63 24.51 9.98
N SER A 399 -2.71 23.90 8.80
CA SER A 399 -3.85 24.07 7.91
C SER A 399 -5.15 23.52 8.50
N HIS A 400 -5.10 22.35 9.14
CA HIS A 400 -6.27 21.75 9.79
C HIS A 400 -6.77 22.58 10.97
N LEU A 401 -5.87 23.25 11.69
CA LEU A 401 -6.20 24.21 12.76
C LEU A 401 -6.67 25.58 12.23
N GLY A 402 -6.79 25.77 10.92
CA GLY A 402 -7.17 27.05 10.32
C GLY A 402 -6.08 28.12 10.37
N LYS A 403 -4.82 27.71 10.52
CA LYS A 403 -3.63 28.55 10.69
C LYS A 403 -2.66 28.46 9.51
N ALA A 404 -3.11 28.03 8.32
CA ALA A 404 -2.26 27.94 7.12
C ALA A 404 -1.55 29.29 6.83
N ASN A 405 -2.24 30.41 7.01
CA ASN A 405 -1.70 31.76 6.80
C ASN A 405 -0.52 32.11 7.74
N GLU A 406 -0.37 31.43 8.87
CA GLU A 406 0.81 31.62 9.76
C GLU A 406 2.08 31.03 9.13
N ILE A 407 1.94 30.04 8.24
CA ILE A 407 3.04 29.28 7.64
C ILE A 407 3.25 29.67 6.16
N MET A 408 2.18 29.90 5.42
CA MET A 408 2.27 30.20 3.99
C MET A 408 2.93 31.57 3.73
N ALA A 409 3.62 31.67 2.60
CA ALA A 409 4.33 32.84 2.10
C ALA A 409 4.41 32.77 0.56
N ASP A 410 4.96 33.79 -0.10
CA ASP A 410 5.02 33.86 -1.57
C ASP A 410 6.07 32.92 -2.18
N LYS A 411 7.10 32.54 -1.41
CA LYS A 411 8.22 31.70 -1.86
C LYS A 411 8.40 30.48 -0.98
N ALA A 412 8.83 29.36 -1.57
CA ALA A 412 9.04 28.12 -0.84
C ALA A 412 10.11 28.24 0.26
N GLU A 413 11.16 29.06 0.07
CA GLU A 413 12.19 29.28 1.10
C GLU A 413 11.63 29.96 2.35
N ASP A 414 10.79 30.97 2.16
CA ASP A 414 10.15 31.70 3.26
C ASP A 414 9.17 30.79 4.02
N VAL A 415 8.44 29.93 3.30
CA VAL A 415 7.59 28.89 3.91
C VAL A 415 8.43 27.90 4.71
N ALA A 416 9.55 27.42 4.15
CA ALA A 416 10.45 26.48 4.82
C ALA A 416 11.05 27.09 6.10
N GLU A 417 11.42 28.37 6.09
CA GLU A 417 11.91 29.07 7.28
C GLU A 417 10.85 29.09 8.39
N LYS A 418 9.61 29.49 8.05
CA LYS A 418 8.49 29.50 9.00
C LYS A 418 8.20 28.11 9.55
N ILE A 419 8.22 27.07 8.71
CA ILE A 419 8.07 25.68 9.14
C ILE A 419 9.17 25.32 10.14
N TYR A 420 10.43 25.63 9.84
CA TYR A 420 11.56 25.33 10.73
C TYR A 420 11.42 26.03 12.08
N GLN A 421 10.96 27.28 12.10
CA GLN A 421 10.67 28.00 13.33
C GLN A 421 9.60 27.28 14.18
N GLN A 422 8.55 26.72 13.55
CA GLN A 422 7.54 25.95 14.27
C GLN A 422 8.06 24.60 14.78
N ILE A 423 8.85 23.90 13.98
CA ILE A 423 9.53 22.66 14.40
C ILE A 423 10.38 22.96 15.64
N TYR A 424 11.17 24.03 15.61
CA TYR A 424 11.99 24.45 16.74
C TYR A 424 11.16 24.74 17.99
N LYS A 425 10.06 25.51 17.86
CA LYS A 425 9.14 25.79 18.97
C LYS A 425 8.57 24.51 19.59
N LEU A 426 8.07 23.60 18.75
CA LEU A 426 7.43 22.37 19.20
C LEU A 426 8.43 21.39 19.83
N GLN A 427 9.57 21.14 19.18
CA GLN A 427 10.52 20.10 19.59
C GLN A 427 11.51 20.56 20.66
N ILE A 428 11.99 21.79 20.55
CA ILE A 428 13.07 22.31 21.41
C ILE A 428 12.49 23.12 22.55
N LEU A 429 11.62 24.09 22.26
CA LEU A 429 11.03 24.96 23.28
C LEU A 429 9.84 24.29 24.00
N ARG A 430 9.32 23.19 23.46
CA ARG A 430 8.10 22.51 23.93
C ARG A 430 6.89 23.45 24.01
N GLU A 431 6.86 24.43 23.12
CA GLU A 431 5.75 25.37 22.96
C GLU A 431 4.68 24.73 22.07
N VAL A 432 3.65 24.18 22.70
CA VAL A 432 2.51 23.56 22.02
C VAL A 432 1.41 24.61 21.79
N PRO A 433 0.97 24.84 20.54
CA PRO A 433 -0.20 25.67 20.23
C PRO A 433 -1.40 25.27 21.10
N GLU A 434 -2.15 26.24 21.62
CA GLU A 434 -3.30 25.99 22.51
C GLU A 434 -4.26 24.94 21.95
N ALA A 435 -4.54 25.00 20.65
CA ALA A 435 -5.42 24.06 19.96
C ALA A 435 -4.90 22.61 19.92
N LEU A 436 -3.62 22.39 20.22
CA LEU A 436 -2.99 21.08 20.27
C LEU A 436 -2.79 20.56 21.71
N GLN A 437 -2.99 21.41 22.72
CA GLN A 437 -2.75 21.04 24.12
C GLN A 437 -3.64 19.88 24.59
N CYS A 438 -4.82 19.68 24.00
CA CYS A 438 -5.70 18.55 24.28
C CYS A 438 -5.16 17.19 23.82
N PHE A 439 -4.15 17.15 22.94
CA PHE A 439 -3.50 15.92 22.49
C PHE A 439 -2.27 15.54 23.32
N PHE A 440 -1.85 16.40 24.26
CA PHE A 440 -0.77 16.11 25.19
C PHE A 440 -1.38 15.80 26.56
N PRO A 441 -0.93 14.72 27.25
CA PRO A 441 -1.42 14.44 28.59
C PRO A 441 -1.17 15.66 29.48
N SER A 442 -2.20 16.04 30.25
CA SER A 442 -2.10 17.13 31.21
C SER A 442 -0.96 16.81 32.17
N ARG A 443 -0.16 17.82 32.54
CA ARG A 443 1.05 17.70 33.38
C ARG A 443 0.86 16.98 34.74
N GLY A 444 -0.36 16.60 35.10
CA GLY A 444 -0.74 15.89 36.33
C GLY A 444 -0.99 14.38 36.20
N GLU A 445 -0.94 13.77 35.01
CA GLU A 445 -1.18 12.32 34.83
C GLU A 445 0.11 11.48 34.78
N MET A 446 1.29 12.10 34.85
CA MET A 446 2.59 11.41 34.96
C MET A 446 3.02 11.15 36.42
N MET A 447 2.09 10.84 37.32
CA MET A 447 2.44 10.29 38.63
C MET A 447 1.67 8.98 38.83
N PRO A 448 2.34 7.82 38.94
CA PRO A 448 1.66 6.61 39.38
C PRO A 448 1.07 6.86 40.77
N GLU A 449 -0.16 6.40 41.00
CA GLU A 449 -0.88 6.50 42.29
C GLU A 449 -0.18 5.76 43.45
N SER A 450 1.02 5.22 43.26
CA SER A 450 1.77 4.46 44.25
C SER A 450 2.61 5.29 45.24
N GLU A 451 2.59 6.63 45.18
CA GLU A 451 3.35 7.48 46.12
C GLU A 451 2.50 8.49 46.91
N LYS A 452 1.16 8.39 46.88
CA LYS A 452 0.30 9.25 47.71
C LYS A 452 0.01 8.72 49.12
N ASP A 453 0.38 7.48 49.42
CA ASP A 453 0.19 6.88 50.74
C ASP A 453 1.48 6.20 51.23
N ALA A 454 2.42 6.99 51.74
CA ALA A 454 3.39 6.51 52.73
C ALA A 454 3.70 7.65 53.73
N PRO A 455 3.61 7.40 55.05
CA PRO A 455 3.79 8.41 56.09
C PRO A 455 5.21 8.98 56.20
#